data_AF-A0A2E4YNL7-F1
#
_entry.id   AF-A0A2E4YNL7-F1
#
_cell.length_a   1.000
_cell.length_b   1.000
_cell.length_c   1.000
_cell.angle_alpha   90.00
_cell.angle_beta   90.00
_cell.angle_gamma   90.00
#
_symmetry.space_group_name_H-M   'P 1'
#
loop_
_entity.id
_entity.type
_entity.pdbx_description
1 polymer ?
#
loop_
_entity_poly.entity_id
_entity_poly.type
_entity_poly.pdbx_seq_one_letter_code
_entity_poly.pdbx_strand_id
1 'polypeptide(L)' 'MKTIGVIGAGSMGSGIAQIAASNGCKVLLYDNNSSALDLALEKLK' A
#
# COMPACT_ATOMS: atom_id res chain seq x y z
N MET A 1 4.24 -17.09 4.74
CA MET A 1 4.28 -15.68 4.32
C MET A 1 2.98 -15.37 3.58
N LYS A 2 2.15 -14.44 4.07
CA LYS A 2 0.88 -14.07 3.40
C LYS A 2 1.10 -12.86 2.51
N THR A 3 0.54 -12.89 1.29
CA THR A 3 0.58 -11.76 0.35
C THR A 3 -0.78 -11.08 0.34
N ILE A 4 -0.80 -9.76 0.51
CA ILE A 4 -2.00 -8.92 0.52
C ILE A 4 -1.96 -8.02 -0.71
N GLY A 5 -3.03 -8.04 -1.51
CA GLY A 5 -3.23 -7.08 -2.59
C GLY A 5 -4.11 -5.92 -2.11
N VAL A 6 -3.68 -4.69 -2.32
CA VAL A 6 -4.43 -3.47 -2.02
C VAL A 6 -4.69 -2.75 -3.33
N ILE A 7 -5.97 -2.56 -3.67
CA ILE A 7 -6.40 -1.81 -4.86
C ILE A 7 -6.87 -0.43 -4.41
N GLY A 8 -6.20 0.60 -4.90
CA GLY A 8 -6.31 1.98 -4.45
C GLY A 8 -5.15 2.37 -3.54
N ALA A 9 -4.43 3.44 -3.90
CA ALA A 9 -3.30 4.04 -3.17
C ALA A 9 -3.65 5.39 -2.53
N GLY A 10 -4.94 5.73 -2.44
CA GLY A 10 -5.42 6.87 -1.67
C GLY A 10 -5.23 6.68 -0.15
N SER A 11 -5.71 7.63 0.65
CA SER A 11 -5.46 7.68 2.11
C SER A 11 -5.76 6.39 2.87
N MET A 12 -6.88 5.72 2.56
CA MET A 12 -7.23 4.44 3.20
C MET A 12 -6.35 3.30 2.68
N GLY A 13 -6.11 3.24 1.38
CA GLY A 13 -5.31 2.20 0.75
C GLY A 13 -3.86 2.19 1.22
N SER A 14 -3.23 3.37 1.31
CA SER A 14 -1.89 3.51 1.89
C SER A 14 -1.84 3.06 3.36
N GLY A 15 -2.87 3.38 4.15
CA GLY A 15 -2.94 2.96 5.55
C GLY A 15 -3.11 1.45 5.73
N ILE A 16 -3.95 0.82 4.91
CA ILE A 16 -4.11 -0.65 4.89
C ILE A 16 -2.79 -1.31 4.49
N ALA A 17 -2.13 -0.80 3.45
CA ALA A 17 -0.83 -1.29 3.01
C ALA A 17 0.24 -1.18 4.11
N GLN A 18 0.26 -0.06 4.84
CA GLN A 18 1.19 0.17 5.94
C GLN A 18 0.97 -0.84 7.07
N ILE A 19 -0.27 -1.00 7.53
CA ILE A 19 -0.60 -1.94 8.61
C ILE A 19 -0.25 -3.37 8.21
N ALA A 20 -0.58 -3.78 6.97
CA ALA A 20 -0.26 -5.10 6.46
C ALA A 20 1.25 -5.35 6.40
N ALA A 21 2.02 -4.39 5.87
CA ALA A 21 3.48 -4.46 5.81
C ALA A 21 4.12 -4.53 7.20
N SER A 22 3.66 -3.72 8.15
CA SER A 22 4.12 -3.72 9.55
C SER A 22 3.85 -5.05 10.28
N ASN A 23 2.85 -5.82 9.83
CA ASN A 23 2.56 -7.16 10.36
C ASN A 23 3.30 -8.28 9.60
N GLY A 24 4.32 -7.94 8.81
CA GLY A 24 5.16 -8.92 8.10
C GLY A 24 4.47 -9.58 6.90
N CYS A 25 3.40 -9.00 6.37
CA CYS A 25 2.78 -9.46 5.13
C CYS A 25 3.46 -8.80 3.92
N LYS A 26 3.58 -9.55 2.82
CA LYS A 26 4.02 -8.98 1.54
C LYS A 26 2.86 -8.19 0.93
N VAL A 27 3.02 -6.91 0.66
CA VAL A 27 1.95 -6.06 0.13
C VAL A 27 2.20 -5.74 -1.34
N LEU A 28 1.15 -5.90 -2.15
CA LEU A 28 1.10 -5.46 -3.54
C LEU A 28 0.08 -4.32 -3.62
N LEU A 29 0.54 -3.10 -3.82
CA LEU A 29 -0.30 -1.91 -3.94
C LEU A 29 -0.49 -1.55 -5.41
N TYR A 30 -1.74 -1.44 -5.85
CA TYR A 30 -2.09 -1.07 -7.22
C TYR A 30 -3.01 0.13 -7.23
N ASP A 31 -2.73 1.10 -8.09
CA ASP A 31 -3.62 2.22 -8.41
C ASP A 31 -3.44 2.56 -9.89
N ASN A 32 -4.47 3.14 -10.51
CA ASN A 32 -4.37 3.62 -11.89
C ASN A 32 -3.60 4.96 -11.98
N ASN A 33 -3.45 5.66 -10.86
CA ASN A 33 -2.78 6.93 -10.74
C ASN A 33 -1.38 6.73 -10.16
N SER A 34 -0.36 6.89 -10.99
CA SER A 34 1.05 6.77 -10.60
C SER A 34 1.41 7.74 -9.47
N SER A 35 0.89 8.97 -9.48
CA SER A 35 1.16 9.95 -8.44
C SER A 35 0.62 9.52 -7.07
N ALA A 36 -0.51 8.80 -7.04
CA ALA A 36 -1.04 8.24 -5.80
C ALA A 36 -0.16 7.11 -5.25
N LEU A 37 0.43 6.29 -6.13
CA LEU A 37 1.40 5.27 -5.75
C LEU A 37 2.67 5.90 -5.15
N ASP A 38 3.23 6.92 -5.78
CA ASP A 38 4.42 7.62 -5.27
C ASP A 38 4.17 8.22 -3.89
N LEU A 39 3.04 8.92 -3.71
CA LEU A 39 2.64 9.47 -2.42
C LEU A 39 2.40 8.38 -1.36
N ALA A 40 1.81 7.25 -1.75
CA ALA A 40 1.61 6.14 -0.83
C ALA A 40 2.97 5.51 -0.41
N LEU A 41 3.92 5.38 -1.34
CA LEU A 41 5.26 4.88 -1.06
C LEU A 41 6.04 5.81 -0.13
N GLU A 42 5.92 7.13 -0.28
CA GLU A 42 6.53 8.08 0.67
C GLU A 42 5.97 7.92 2.09
N LYS A 43 4.66 7.64 2.21
CA LYS A 43 3.99 7.41 3.51
C LYS A 43 4.25 6.04 4.13
N LEU A 44 4.80 5.11 3.36
CA LEU A 44 5.12 3.75 3.79
C LEU A 44 6.54 3.61 4.37
N LYS A 45 7.37 4.67 4.33
CA LYS A 45 8.64 4.77 5.08
C LYS A 45 8.41 4.87 6.58
#